data_AF-A0A7V1N9E9-F1
#
_entry.id   AF-A0A7V1N9E9-F1
#
_cell.length_a   1.000
_cell.length_b   1.000
_cell.length_c   1.000
_cell.angle_alpha   90.00
_cell.angle_beta   90.00
_cell.angle_gamma   90.00
#
_symmetry.space_group_name_H-M   'P 1'
#
loop_
_entity.id
_entity.type
_entity.pdbx_description
1 polymer ?
#
loop_
_entity_poly.entity_id
_entity_poly.type
_entity_poly.pdbx_seq_one_letter_code
_entity_poly.pdbx_strand_id
1 'polypeptide(L)'
;MKSAGFVFLLGLAALIVQGAIARTIPPPWCPDLSWLVIVGIGLRWPGFLSGLLVVVPLGYAMDLLSGSMMGQHAFMRLVSYLIAAVASRQLDLSGALPVSVFVFAMTLLYGMGIALTLSLFSGQGGLGAEVFGSALAHGMVNVIAAGPMIALVERVIVRFSDEEVGRHAPLSLGSQRRGLG
;
A
#
# COMPACT_ATOMS: atom_id res chain seq x y z
N MET A 1 -17.51 0.26 4.83
CA MET A 1 -16.88 1.59 5.01
C MET A 1 -16.02 1.73 6.27
N LYS A 2 -16.34 1.05 7.39
CA LYS A 2 -15.55 1.20 8.63
C LYS A 2 -14.09 0.76 8.47
N SER A 3 -13.87 -0.39 7.83
CA SER A 3 -12.53 -0.92 7.53
C SER A 3 -11.66 0.08 6.77
N ALA A 4 -12.22 0.80 5.78
CA ALA A 4 -11.51 1.82 5.02
C ALA A 4 -11.03 2.96 5.92
N GLY A 5 -11.85 3.40 6.87
CA GLY A 5 -11.47 4.40 7.87
C GLY A 5 -10.30 3.92 8.75
N PHE A 6 -10.36 2.70 9.28
CA PHE A 6 -9.27 2.16 10.11
C PHE A 6 -7.97 1.96 9.35
N VAL A 7 -8.04 1.50 8.09
CA VAL A 7 -6.83 1.36 7.27
C VAL A 7 -6.29 2.70 6.82
N PHE A 8 -7.14 3.70 6.59
CA PHE A 8 -6.70 5.08 6.38
C PHE A 8 -5.96 5.63 7.60
N LEU A 9 -6.53 5.46 8.81
CA LEU A 9 -5.87 5.85 10.06
C LEU A 9 -4.55 5.11 10.27
N LEU A 10 -4.49 3.82 9.94
CA LEU A 10 -3.24 3.05 9.97
C LEU A 10 -2.19 3.64 9.01
N GLY A 11 -2.59 4.00 7.78
CA GLY A 11 -1.72 4.64 6.81
C GLY A 11 -1.18 6.00 7.28
N LEU A 12 -2.04 6.81 7.91
CA LEU A 12 -1.62 8.08 8.51
C LEU A 12 -0.68 7.88 9.69
N ALA A 13 -0.98 6.91 10.57
CA ALA A 13 -0.10 6.58 11.69
C ALA A 13 1.27 6.09 11.18
N ALA A 14 1.29 5.22 10.16
CA ALA A 14 2.51 4.76 9.51
C ALA A 14 3.33 5.92 8.93
N LEU A 15 2.66 6.92 8.33
CA LEU A 15 3.29 8.12 7.79
C LEU A 15 3.91 9.00 8.89
N ILE A 16 3.21 9.19 10.01
CA ILE A 16 3.73 9.94 11.17
C ILE A 16 4.95 9.22 11.77
N VAL A 17 4.85 7.89 11.96
CA VAL A 17 5.94 7.07 12.50
C VAL A 17 7.15 7.11 11.56
N GLN A 18 6.94 6.99 10.25
CA GLN A 18 7.99 7.14 9.25
C GLN A 18 8.67 8.52 9.33
N GLY A 19 7.88 9.60 9.44
CA GLY A 19 8.43 10.94 9.63
C GLY A 19 9.25 11.10 10.91
N ALA A 20 8.87 10.41 11.98
CA ALA A 20 9.64 10.38 13.23
C ALA A 20 10.94 9.56 13.09
N ILE A 21 10.90 8.39 12.44
CA ILE A 21 12.07 7.55 12.16
C ILE A 21 13.07 8.28 11.25
N ALA A 22 12.58 9.01 10.25
CA ALA A 22 13.44 9.78 9.34
C ALA A 22 14.28 10.86 10.03
N ARG A 23 13.92 11.26 11.27
CA ARG A 23 14.74 12.19 12.06
C ARG A 23 15.95 11.52 12.71
N THR A 24 15.91 10.21 12.92
CA THR A 24 17.00 9.45 13.55
C THR A 24 17.78 8.62 12.55
N ILE A 25 17.11 8.11 11.51
CA ILE A 25 17.68 7.27 10.47
C ILE A 25 17.58 8.03 9.13
N PRO A 26 18.69 8.54 8.57
CA PRO A 26 18.64 9.29 7.33
C PRO A 26 18.30 8.39 6.13
N PRO A 27 17.72 8.95 5.06
CA PRO A 27 17.60 8.25 3.77
C PRO A 27 18.96 7.71 3.29
N PRO A 28 19.01 6.53 2.63
CA PRO A 28 17.90 5.68 2.18
C PRO A 28 17.38 4.68 3.22
N TRP A 29 17.89 4.69 4.45
CA TRP A 29 17.70 3.61 5.43
C TRP A 29 16.38 3.66 6.20
N CYS A 30 15.56 4.70 6.01
CA CYS A 30 14.23 4.79 6.58
C CYS A 30 13.23 4.07 5.67
N PRO A 31 12.43 3.09 6.17
CA PRO A 31 11.39 2.44 5.36
C PRO A 31 10.23 3.39 5.02
N ASP A 32 9.60 3.21 3.86
CA ASP A 32 8.32 3.88 3.52
C ASP A 32 7.14 3.05 4.06
N LEU A 33 6.85 3.19 5.35
CA LEU A 33 5.81 2.45 6.05
C LEU A 33 4.42 2.72 5.46
N SER A 34 4.13 3.98 5.09
CA SER A 34 2.81 4.31 4.54
C SER A 34 2.62 3.77 3.12
N TRP A 35 3.69 3.71 2.31
CA TRP A 35 3.67 3.03 1.03
C TRP A 35 3.50 1.52 1.19
N LEU A 36 4.14 0.89 2.18
CA LEU A 36 3.91 -0.53 2.49
C LEU A 36 2.46 -0.81 2.89
N VAL A 37 1.78 0.12 3.57
CA VAL A 37 0.33 0.02 3.81
C VAL A 37 -0.42 -0.02 2.48
N ILE A 38 -0.08 0.86 1.54
CA ILE A 38 -0.71 0.91 0.21
C ILE A 38 -0.50 -0.37 -0.58
N VAL A 39 0.72 -0.94 -0.55
CA VAL A 39 1.01 -2.24 -1.15
C VAL A 39 0.17 -3.33 -0.48
N GLY A 40 0.09 -3.34 0.86
CA GLY A 40 -0.75 -4.27 1.61
C GLY A 40 -2.23 -4.18 1.24
N ILE A 41 -2.76 -2.97 1.01
CA ILE A 41 -4.11 -2.75 0.50
C ILE A 41 -4.24 -3.38 -0.89
N GLY A 42 -3.31 -3.10 -1.82
CA GLY A 42 -3.35 -3.70 -3.15
C GLY A 42 -3.34 -5.23 -3.12
N LEU A 43 -2.57 -5.83 -2.22
CA LEU A 43 -2.43 -7.28 -2.13
C LEU A 43 -3.60 -7.98 -1.43
N ARG A 44 -4.24 -7.35 -0.44
CA ARG A 44 -5.20 -8.02 0.47
C ARG A 44 -6.62 -7.46 0.43
N TRP A 45 -6.85 -6.31 -0.19
CA TRP A 45 -8.15 -5.64 -0.12
C TRP A 45 -9.18 -6.28 -1.06
N PRO A 46 -10.41 -6.59 -0.58
CA PRO A 46 -11.39 -7.34 -1.38
C PRO A 46 -11.99 -6.54 -2.56
N GLY A 47 -12.07 -5.21 -2.46
CA GLY A 47 -12.73 -4.34 -3.44
C GLY A 47 -11.81 -3.34 -4.13
N PHE A 48 -11.67 -3.42 -5.45
CA PHE A 48 -10.76 -2.55 -6.21
C PHE A 48 -11.06 -1.04 -6.05
N LEU A 49 -12.33 -0.65 -6.13
CA LEU A 49 -12.74 0.76 -6.02
C LEU A 49 -12.63 1.30 -4.59
N SER A 50 -12.90 0.49 -3.57
CA SER A 50 -12.86 0.96 -2.18
C SER A 50 -11.44 1.16 -1.67
N GLY A 51 -10.46 0.41 -2.17
CA GLY A 51 -9.04 0.66 -1.88
C GLY A 51 -8.55 2.01 -2.42
N LEU A 52 -9.04 2.45 -3.60
CA LEU A 52 -8.69 3.74 -4.19
C LEU A 52 -9.04 4.92 -3.26
N LEU A 53 -10.19 4.85 -2.60
CA LEU A 53 -10.65 5.88 -1.67
C LEU A 53 -9.73 6.06 -0.46
N VAL A 54 -8.91 5.06 -0.13
CA VAL A 54 -7.93 5.11 0.96
C VAL A 54 -6.55 5.54 0.44
N VAL A 55 -6.12 4.98 -0.69
CA VAL A 55 -4.78 5.19 -1.24
C VAL A 55 -4.58 6.62 -1.74
N VAL A 56 -5.57 7.20 -2.43
CA VAL A 56 -5.42 8.55 -3.01
C VAL A 56 -5.25 9.62 -1.92
N PRO A 57 -6.10 9.70 -0.87
CA PRO A 57 -5.89 10.66 0.21
C PRO A 57 -4.58 10.46 0.98
N LEU A 58 -4.14 9.20 1.21
CA LEU A 58 -2.83 8.92 1.83
C LEU A 58 -1.67 9.40 0.97
N GLY A 59 -1.82 9.35 -0.35
CA GLY A 59 -0.84 9.89 -1.28
C GLY A 59 -0.73 11.42 -1.20
N TYR A 60 -1.86 12.12 -1.19
CA TYR A 60 -1.87 13.57 -0.99
C TYR A 60 -1.33 13.98 0.40
N ALA A 61 -1.62 13.18 1.44
CA ALA A 61 -1.05 13.42 2.76
C ALA A 61 0.49 13.33 2.75
N MET A 62 1.05 12.38 1.99
CA MET A 62 2.50 12.29 1.78
C MET A 62 3.03 13.52 1.03
N ASP A 63 2.36 13.96 -0.04
CA ASP A 63 2.76 15.17 -0.79
C ASP A 63 2.83 16.40 0.14
N LEU A 64 1.82 16.58 1.01
CA LEU A 64 1.78 17.69 1.96
C LEU A 64 2.91 17.64 3.00
N LEU A 65 3.30 16.44 3.45
CA LEU A 65 4.32 16.27 4.49
C LEU A 65 5.75 16.25 3.93
N SER A 66 5.95 15.78 2.69
CA SER A 66 7.27 15.73 2.05
C SER A 66 7.68 17.06 1.43
N GLY A 67 6.73 17.99 1.21
CA GLY A 67 6.99 19.22 0.45
C GLY A 67 7.22 18.97 -1.04
N SER A 68 6.79 17.80 -1.54
CA SER A 68 6.86 17.41 -2.94
C SER A 68 5.84 18.18 -3.79
N MET A 69 5.95 18.06 -5.11
CA MET A 69 4.91 18.54 -6.03
C MET A 69 3.57 17.88 -5.70
N MET A 70 2.53 18.70 -5.54
CA MET A 70 1.20 18.22 -5.16
C MET A 70 0.68 17.21 -6.18
N GLY A 71 0.39 15.98 -5.73
CA GLY A 71 -0.10 14.90 -6.57
C GLY A 71 0.98 13.92 -7.04
N GLN A 72 2.27 14.19 -6.83
CA GLN A 72 3.35 13.30 -7.28
C GLN A 72 3.35 11.96 -6.53
N HIS A 73 3.37 11.97 -5.20
CA HIS A 73 3.25 10.76 -4.41
C HIS A 73 1.86 10.15 -4.54
N ALA A 74 0.80 10.96 -4.64
CA ALA A 74 -0.55 10.45 -4.89
C ALA A 74 -0.63 9.63 -6.17
N PHE A 75 -0.09 10.13 -7.27
CA PHE A 75 -0.03 9.42 -8.54
C PHE A 75 0.80 8.14 -8.43
N MET A 76 2.02 8.20 -7.91
CA MET A 76 2.90 7.03 -7.84
C MET A 76 2.36 5.95 -6.87
N ARG A 77 1.67 6.36 -5.80
CA ARG A 77 1.01 5.44 -4.86
C ARG A 77 -0.22 4.80 -5.47
N LEU A 78 -1.00 5.55 -6.25
CA LEU A 78 -2.10 5.01 -7.04
C LEU A 78 -1.60 3.95 -8.03
N VAL A 79 -0.56 4.25 -8.81
CA VAL A 79 0.06 3.27 -9.72
C VAL A 79 0.54 2.04 -8.95
N SER A 80 1.18 2.23 -7.80
CA SER A 80 1.66 1.11 -6.97
C SER A 80 0.53 0.21 -6.48
N TYR A 81 -0.58 0.81 -6.03
CA TYR A 81 -1.78 0.09 -5.64
C TYR A 81 -2.37 -0.71 -6.82
N LEU A 82 -2.49 -0.09 -8.00
CA LEU A 82 -3.05 -0.75 -9.18
C LEU A 82 -2.21 -1.96 -9.58
N ILE A 83 -0.88 -1.81 -9.62
CA ILE A 83 0.04 -2.92 -9.93
C ILE A 83 -0.10 -4.02 -8.88
N ALA A 84 -0.10 -3.69 -7.59
CA ALA A 84 -0.27 -4.67 -6.51
C ALA A 84 -1.62 -5.40 -6.59
N ALA A 85 -2.71 -4.69 -6.88
CA ALA A 85 -4.05 -5.26 -7.01
C ALA A 85 -4.21 -6.16 -8.25
N VAL A 86 -3.49 -5.87 -9.34
CA VAL A 86 -3.46 -6.74 -10.51
C VAL A 86 -2.56 -7.95 -10.24
N ALA A 87 -1.36 -7.72 -9.67
CA ALA A 87 -0.40 -8.77 -9.35
C ALA A 87 -0.97 -9.80 -8.37
N SER A 88 -1.73 -9.38 -7.34
CA SER A 88 -2.35 -10.30 -6.38
C SER A 88 -3.39 -11.24 -6.99
N ARG A 89 -3.92 -10.91 -8.17
CA ARG A 89 -4.88 -11.75 -8.91
C ARG A 89 -4.22 -12.65 -9.94
N GLN A 90 -3.06 -12.25 -10.45
CA GLN A 90 -2.35 -12.95 -11.52
C GLN A 90 -1.21 -13.83 -11.01
N LEU A 91 -0.64 -13.48 -9.85
CA LEU A 91 0.52 -14.13 -9.27
C LEU A 91 0.16 -14.70 -7.91
N ASP A 92 0.69 -15.89 -7.61
CA ASP A 92 0.60 -16.46 -6.26
C ASP A 92 1.60 -15.77 -5.33
N LEU A 93 1.13 -14.71 -4.67
CA LEU A 93 1.89 -13.92 -3.69
C LEU A 93 1.62 -14.39 -2.25
N SER A 94 1.32 -15.68 -2.04
CA SER A 94 1.07 -16.22 -0.69
C SER A 94 2.34 -16.37 0.16
N GLY A 95 3.50 -16.53 -0.47
CA GLY A 95 4.78 -16.76 0.22
C GLY A 95 5.56 -15.48 0.56
N ALA A 96 6.38 -15.55 1.61
CA ALA A 96 7.26 -14.45 2.01
C ALA A 96 8.27 -14.06 0.91
N LEU A 97 8.80 -15.04 0.16
CA LEU A 97 9.78 -14.80 -0.89
C LEU A 97 9.17 -14.07 -2.12
N PRO A 98 8.05 -14.53 -2.71
CA PRO A 98 7.35 -13.78 -3.76
C PRO A 98 6.98 -12.35 -3.35
N VAL A 99 6.45 -12.16 -2.13
CA VAL A 99 6.12 -10.82 -1.61
C VAL A 99 7.38 -9.94 -1.48
N SER A 100 8.48 -10.50 -1.00
CA SER A 100 9.76 -9.78 -0.87
C SER A 100 10.28 -9.30 -2.23
N VAL A 101 10.31 -10.19 -3.23
CA VAL A 101 10.74 -9.85 -4.59
C VAL A 101 9.81 -8.78 -5.20
N PHE A 102 8.51 -8.93 -5.00
CA PHE A 102 7.52 -7.97 -5.47
C PHE A 102 7.72 -6.59 -4.85
N VAL A 103 7.85 -6.50 -3.53
CA VAL A 103 8.06 -5.23 -2.81
C VAL A 103 9.38 -4.58 -3.22
N PHE A 104 10.45 -5.36 -3.40
CA PHE A 104 11.73 -4.86 -3.87
C PHE A 104 11.58 -4.21 -5.26
N ALA A 105 11.02 -4.94 -6.23
CA ALA A 105 10.81 -4.44 -7.58
C ALA A 105 9.90 -3.20 -7.60
N MET A 106 8.83 -3.21 -6.82
CA MET A 106 7.91 -2.09 -6.69
C MET A 106 8.56 -0.87 -6.04
N THR A 107 9.49 -1.06 -5.10
CA THR A 107 10.25 0.06 -4.50
C THR A 107 11.15 0.72 -5.53
N LEU A 108 11.83 -0.06 -6.37
CA LEU A 108 12.64 0.47 -7.47
C LEU A 108 11.78 1.26 -8.47
N LEU A 109 10.66 0.68 -8.89
CA LEU A 109 9.71 1.34 -9.79
C LEU A 109 9.16 2.63 -9.19
N TYR A 110 8.83 2.62 -7.90
CA TYR A 110 8.34 3.80 -7.18
C TYR A 110 9.41 4.89 -7.13
N GLY A 111 10.63 4.57 -6.67
CA GLY A 111 11.73 5.53 -6.57
C GLY A 111 12.14 6.10 -7.92
N MET A 112 12.24 5.26 -8.95
CA MET A 112 12.52 5.70 -10.32
C MET A 112 11.40 6.58 -10.88
N GLY A 113 10.14 6.25 -10.62
CA GLY A 113 9.01 7.06 -11.05
C GLY A 113 9.01 8.44 -10.40
N ILE A 114 9.28 8.52 -9.10
CA ILE A 114 9.44 9.79 -8.37
C ILE A 114 10.60 10.62 -8.97
N ALA A 115 11.76 10.00 -9.20
CA ALA A 115 12.92 10.68 -9.77
C ALA A 115 12.65 11.17 -11.20
N LEU A 116 11.97 10.36 -12.01
CA LEU A 116 11.60 10.71 -13.39
C LEU A 116 10.63 11.88 -13.41
N THR A 117 9.55 11.85 -12.61
CA THR A 117 8.60 12.97 -12.55
C THR A 117 9.29 14.24 -12.08
N LEU A 118 10.17 14.15 -11.06
CA LEU A 118 10.92 15.30 -10.58
C LEU A 118 11.82 15.88 -11.67
N SER A 119 12.54 15.04 -12.41
CA SER A 119 13.41 15.48 -13.51
C SER A 119 12.62 16.16 -14.63
N LEU A 120 11.45 15.63 -14.99
CA LEU A 120 10.57 16.21 -16.02
C LEU A 120 10.06 17.61 -15.65
N PHE A 121 9.72 17.85 -14.38
CA PHE A 121 9.13 19.13 -13.95
C PHE A 121 10.14 20.15 -13.41
N SER A 122 11.26 19.71 -12.85
CA SER A 122 12.29 20.62 -12.28
C SER A 122 13.43 20.93 -13.23
N GLY A 123 13.58 20.17 -14.32
CA GLY A 123 14.71 20.30 -15.25
C GLY A 123 16.06 19.90 -14.64
N GLN A 124 16.09 19.34 -13.42
CA GLN A 124 17.32 18.78 -12.86
C GLN A 124 17.72 17.50 -13.59
N GLY A 125 19.03 17.41 -13.88
CA GLY A 125 19.66 16.39 -14.72
C GLY A 125 19.41 14.94 -14.30
N GLY A 126 19.66 14.04 -15.24
CA GLY A 126 19.11 12.68 -15.31
C GLY A 126 19.41 11.70 -14.17
N LEU A 127 18.82 10.51 -14.30
CA LEU A 127 18.91 9.39 -13.37
C LEU A 127 20.37 8.91 -13.21
N GLY A 128 21.06 9.46 -12.21
CA GLY A 128 22.43 9.07 -11.88
C GLY A 128 22.51 7.74 -11.11
N ALA A 129 23.72 7.17 -11.06
CA ALA A 129 24.00 5.96 -10.30
C ALA A 129 23.66 6.09 -8.80
N GLU A 130 23.72 7.32 -8.26
CA GLU A 130 23.34 7.63 -6.87
C GLU A 130 21.85 7.37 -6.61
N VAL A 131 20.97 7.77 -7.53
CA VAL A 131 19.52 7.52 -7.43
C VAL A 131 19.24 6.03 -7.42
N PHE A 132 19.92 5.29 -8.30
CA PHE A 132 19.76 3.84 -8.38
C PHE A 132 20.29 3.12 -7.13
N GLY A 133 21.48 3.49 -6.64
CA GLY A 133 22.05 2.94 -5.42
C GLY A 133 21.18 3.22 -4.19
N SER A 134 20.65 4.43 -4.08
CA SER A 134 19.69 4.82 -3.04
C SER A 134 18.41 3.99 -3.12
N ALA A 135 17.85 3.79 -4.32
CA ALA A 135 16.65 2.99 -4.53
C ALA A 135 16.87 1.50 -4.17
N LEU A 136 18.05 0.93 -4.47
CA LEU A 136 18.40 -0.43 -4.06
C LEU A 136 18.46 -0.56 -2.53
N ALA A 137 19.18 0.33 -1.86
CA ALA A 137 19.29 0.31 -0.40
C ALA A 137 17.90 0.47 0.25
N HIS A 138 17.09 1.40 -0.25
CA HIS A 138 15.74 1.62 0.24
C HIS A 138 14.82 0.41 -0.01
N GLY A 139 14.97 -0.25 -1.17
CA GLY A 139 14.28 -1.50 -1.50
C GLY A 139 14.55 -2.60 -0.48
N MET A 140 15.81 -2.78 -0.08
CA MET A 140 16.19 -3.79 0.93
C MET A 140 15.53 -3.50 2.28
N VAL A 141 15.50 -2.23 2.70
CA VAL A 141 14.85 -1.83 3.95
C VAL A 141 13.33 -2.05 3.90
N ASN A 142 12.69 -1.71 2.78
CA ASN A 142 11.26 -1.94 2.60
C ASN A 142 10.91 -3.44 2.61
N VAL A 143 11.75 -4.30 2.04
CA VAL A 143 11.55 -5.76 2.09
C VAL A 143 11.50 -6.27 3.53
N ILE A 144 12.41 -5.80 4.38
CA ILE A 144 12.45 -6.19 5.81
C ILE A 144 11.17 -5.73 6.52
N ALA A 145 10.71 -4.51 6.24
CA ALA A 145 9.50 -3.95 6.85
C ALA A 145 8.19 -4.49 6.25
N ALA A 146 8.21 -5.09 5.05
CA ALA A 146 7.03 -5.49 4.31
C ALA A 146 6.18 -6.53 5.03
N GLY A 147 6.80 -7.59 5.54
CA GLY A 147 6.09 -8.69 6.21
C GLY A 147 5.21 -8.20 7.36
N PRO A 148 5.79 -7.52 8.38
CA PRO A 148 5.02 -6.96 9.49
C PRO A 148 3.93 -5.97 9.05
N MET A 149 4.23 -5.08 8.10
CA MET A 149 3.27 -4.06 7.65
C MET A 149 2.10 -4.66 6.88
N ILE A 150 2.35 -5.58 5.95
CA ILE A 150 1.30 -6.26 5.19
C ILE A 150 0.44 -7.13 6.12
N ALA A 151 1.05 -7.86 7.06
CA ALA A 151 0.32 -8.63 8.06
C ALA A 151 -0.56 -7.74 8.96
N LEU A 152 -0.08 -6.54 9.31
CA LEU A 152 -0.87 -5.58 10.08
C LEU A 152 -2.08 -5.07 9.29
N VAL A 153 -1.89 -4.72 8.01
CA VAL A 153 -3.00 -4.33 7.11
C VAL A 153 -4.03 -5.45 7.01
N GLU A 154 -3.58 -6.69 6.77
CA GLU A 154 -4.45 -7.86 6.68
C GLU A 154 -5.27 -8.06 7.97
N ARG A 155 -4.64 -7.96 9.14
CA ARG A 155 -5.33 -8.07 10.44
C ARG A 155 -6.39 -6.98 10.60
N VAL A 156 -6.11 -5.74 10.23
CA VAL A 156 -7.09 -4.64 10.31
C VAL A 156 -8.25 -4.89 9.34
N ILE A 157 -7.97 -5.34 8.11
CA ILE A 157 -9.02 -5.67 7.14
C ILE A 157 -9.93 -6.76 7.70
N VAL A 158 -9.36 -7.90 8.10
CA VAL A 158 -10.15 -9.04 8.63
C VAL A 158 -10.96 -8.61 9.85
N ARG A 159 -10.33 -7.92 10.81
CA ARG A 159 -10.99 -7.52 12.07
C ARG A 159 -12.21 -6.62 11.87
N PHE A 160 -12.18 -5.75 10.87
CA PHE A 160 -13.25 -4.77 10.62
C PHE A 160 -14.13 -5.09 9.40
N SER A 161 -13.87 -6.18 8.68
CA SER A 161 -14.69 -6.65 7.56
C SER A 161 -15.85 -7.56 8.02
N ASP A 162 -15.68 -8.30 9.12
CA ASP A 162 -16.68 -9.26 9.62
C ASP A 162 -17.99 -8.59 10.08
N GLU A 163 -17.96 -7.30 10.42
CA GLU A 163 -19.17 -6.56 10.78
C GLU A 163 -20.14 -6.34 9.60
N GLU A 164 -19.66 -6.44 8.36
CA GLU A 164 -20.48 -6.23 7.15
C GLU A 164 -21.09 -7.54 6.62
N VAL A 165 -20.40 -8.68 6.77
CA VAL A 165 -20.90 -9.99 6.30
C VAL A 165 -22.15 -10.43 7.08
N GLY A 166 -22.27 -10.04 8.35
CA GLY A 166 -23.49 -10.28 9.14
C GLY A 166 -24.74 -9.54 8.64
N ARG A 167 -24.61 -8.48 7.82
CA ARG A 167 -25.75 -7.73 7.27
C ARG A 167 -26.26 -8.25 5.93
N HIS A 168 -25.46 -9.04 5.22
CA HIS A 168 -25.80 -9.60 3.91
C HIS A 168 -25.96 -11.12 3.92
N ALA A 169 -26.01 -11.75 5.11
CA ALA A 169 -26.45 -13.12 5.21
C ALA A 169 -27.80 -13.23 4.50
N PRO A 170 -27.89 -14.02 3.40
CA PRO A 170 -29.15 -14.17 2.70
C PRO A 170 -30.15 -14.68 3.72
N LEU A 171 -31.29 -13.97 3.83
CA LEU A 171 -32.47 -14.49 4.51
C LEU A 171 -32.59 -15.94 4.09
N SER A 172 -32.36 -16.85 5.04
CA SER A 172 -32.64 -18.27 4.87
C SER A 172 -34.13 -18.32 4.54
N LEU A 173 -34.45 -18.27 3.25
CA LEU A 173 -35.76 -18.58 2.73
C LEU A 173 -35.91 -20.05 3.04
N GLY A 174 -36.47 -20.30 4.23
CA GLY A 174 -36.75 -21.61 4.75
C GLY A 174 -37.42 -22.42 3.66
N SER A 175 -36.65 -23.34 3.08
CA SER A 175 -37.19 -24.49 2.39
C SER A 175 -37.85 -25.35 3.47
N GLN A 176 -39.05 -24.94 3.86
CA GLN A 176 -39.96 -25.70 4.69
C GLN A 176 -40.44 -26.86 3.80
N ARG A 177 -39.60 -27.88 3.69
CA ARG A 177 -39.92 -29.13 3.00
C ARG A 177 -40.97 -29.85 3.84
N ARG A 178 -42.23 -29.54 3.56
CA ARG A 178 -43.42 -30.16 4.11
C ARG A 178 -43.41 -31.63 3.66
N GLY A 179 -42.93 -32.51 4.53
CA GLY A 179 -43.11 -33.95 4.36
C GLY A 179 -44.59 -34.28 4.55
N LEU A 180 -45.22 -34.73 3.48
CA LEU A 180 -46.46 -35.50 3.53
C LEU A 180 -46.04 -36.97 3.38
N GLY A 181 -46.14 -37.70 4.47
CA GLY A 181 -46.09 -39.16 4.55
C GLY A 181 -47.16 -39.59 5.54
#